data_AF-A0A4Q8M6E9-F1
#
_entry.id   AF-A0A4Q8M6E9-F1
#
_cell.length_a   1.000
_cell.length_b   1.000
_cell.length_c   1.000
_cell.angle_alpha   90.00
_cell.angle_beta   90.00
_cell.angle_gamma   90.00
#
_symmetry.space_group_name_H-M   'P 1'
#
loop_
_entity.id
_entity.type
_entity.pdbx_description
1 polymer ?
#
loop_
_entity_poly.entity_id
_entity_poly.type
_entity_poly.pdbx_seq_one_letter_code
_entity_poly.pdbx_strand_id
1 'polypeptide(L)'
;MTIVEEEIRFRVRGGTASDLATVNEIPLERELVIEIDTRNFKLGDGVTQYNDLPYATAEAFLQFQVTAEHVLQYRLSPDGPWVDVVDLDAYAGITDAPSDGNQYARKDGGWVEVEASGADSVQMRVESGYIQYSADGGATWQDLIAVSSLKGASAYEVAVANGFSGSESEWLASLKGEPGADAVGAVSRTTVTINSGSGSVTLGKLVLLLQLVTSAAARCRFYCSAAARDADASRAATVAAAQGAGLLLEFISTSAFLGAPLTPGVIAYNLDSPVTGSIYYNIQPVGGAMTVDLTYLKLES
;
A
#
# COMPACT_ATOMS: atom_id res chain seq x y z
N MET A 1 -18.20 -57.84 -3.79
CA MET A 1 -17.08 -58.71 -3.38
C MET A 1 -17.20 -58.90 -1.89
N THR A 2 -17.85 -59.97 -1.44
CA THR A 2 -18.08 -60.23 -0.02
C THR A 2 -16.85 -60.95 0.51
N ILE A 3 -16.08 -60.30 1.37
CA ILE A 3 -15.00 -60.95 2.11
C ILE A 3 -15.69 -61.83 3.16
N VAL A 4 -15.49 -63.13 3.08
CA VAL A 4 -15.99 -64.06 4.10
C VAL A 4 -14.93 -64.08 5.19
N GLU A 5 -15.24 -63.52 6.36
CA GLU A 5 -14.41 -63.71 7.56
C GLU A 5 -14.61 -65.15 8.05
N GLU A 6 -13.72 -66.05 7.65
CA GLU A 6 -13.64 -67.36 8.32
C GLU A 6 -12.94 -67.18 9.67
N GLU A 7 -13.68 -67.43 10.74
CA GLU A 7 -13.15 -67.47 12.11
C GLU A 7 -12.28 -68.73 12.27
N ILE A 8 -10.96 -68.60 12.08
CA ILE A 8 -10.03 -69.70 12.28
C ILE A 8 -9.88 -69.94 13.78
N ARG A 9 -10.40 -71.08 14.27
CA ARG A 9 -10.19 -71.55 15.64
C ARG A 9 -9.16 -72.68 15.64
N PHE A 10 -8.03 -72.44 16.29
CA PHE A 10 -7.02 -73.48 16.52
C PHE A 10 -7.35 -74.27 17.78
N ARG A 11 -7.35 -75.61 17.67
CA ARG A 11 -7.22 -76.50 18.82
C ARG A 11 -5.76 -76.91 18.92
N VAL A 12 -5.19 -76.76 20.10
CA VAL A 12 -3.85 -77.27 20.42
C VAL A 12 -3.96 -78.58 21.18
N ARG A 13 -2.84 -79.29 21.28
CA ARG A 13 -2.78 -80.53 22.05
C ARG A 13 -3.12 -80.25 23.51
N GLY A 14 -3.94 -81.11 24.12
CA GLY A 14 -4.29 -80.97 25.53
C GLY A 14 -5.12 -82.13 26.05
N GLY A 15 -5.20 -82.21 27.37
CA GLY A 15 -5.87 -83.27 28.13
C GLY A 15 -5.83 -82.93 29.62
N THR A 16 -6.30 -83.83 30.48
CA THR A 16 -6.05 -83.64 31.93
C THR A 16 -4.55 -83.76 32.20
N ALA A 17 -4.04 -83.09 33.22
CA ALA A 17 -2.64 -83.18 33.61
C ALA A 17 -2.21 -84.64 33.84
N SER A 18 -3.08 -85.45 34.44
CA SER A 18 -2.84 -86.88 34.68
C SER A 18 -2.75 -87.69 33.38
N ASP A 19 -3.62 -87.43 32.41
CA ASP A 19 -3.62 -88.17 31.13
C ASP A 19 -2.37 -87.82 30.30
N LEU A 20 -2.03 -86.53 30.21
CA LEU A 20 -0.83 -86.05 29.53
C LEU A 20 0.43 -86.59 30.20
N ALA A 21 0.46 -86.62 31.53
CA ALA A 21 1.58 -87.18 32.30
C ALA A 21 1.72 -88.69 32.18
N THR A 22 0.63 -89.41 31.91
CA THR A 22 0.64 -90.86 31.68
C THR A 22 1.16 -91.21 30.29
N VAL A 23 0.76 -90.43 29.28
CA VAL A 23 1.29 -90.59 27.90
C VAL A 23 2.76 -90.18 27.85
N ASN A 24 3.12 -89.09 28.55
CA ASN A 24 4.47 -88.57 28.73
C ASN A 24 5.29 -88.46 27.43
N GLU A 25 4.65 -88.02 26.36
CA GLU A 25 5.31 -87.86 25.07
C GLU A 25 6.33 -86.71 25.08
N ILE A 26 7.18 -86.66 24.05
CA ILE A 26 8.09 -85.54 23.79
C ILE A 26 7.38 -84.59 22.81
N PRO A 27 6.85 -83.45 23.25
CA PRO A 27 6.21 -82.49 22.35
C PRO A 27 7.26 -81.83 21.46
N LEU A 28 6.86 -81.46 20.23
CA LEU A 28 7.76 -80.84 19.26
C LEU A 28 8.29 -79.48 19.76
N GLU A 29 9.41 -79.02 19.20
CA GLU A 29 9.94 -77.69 19.52
C GLU A 29 8.86 -76.62 19.26
N ARG A 30 8.56 -75.83 20.30
CA ARG A 30 7.52 -74.78 20.33
C ARG A 30 6.07 -75.29 20.27
N GLU A 31 5.84 -76.59 20.41
CA GLU A 31 4.48 -77.14 20.52
C GLU A 31 3.86 -76.73 21.85
N LEU A 32 2.69 -76.07 21.78
CA LEU A 32 1.91 -75.71 22.95
C LEU A 32 1.06 -76.92 23.39
N VAL A 33 1.25 -77.35 24.64
CA VAL A 33 0.44 -78.41 25.28
C VAL A 33 -0.28 -77.83 26.49
N ILE A 34 -1.60 -77.96 26.53
CA ILE A 34 -2.47 -77.38 27.57
C ILE A 34 -3.06 -78.48 28.47
N GLU A 35 -2.89 -78.32 29.78
CA GLU A 35 -3.62 -79.07 30.80
C GLU A 35 -4.99 -78.41 31.01
N ILE A 36 -6.07 -79.09 30.64
CA ILE A 36 -7.40 -78.48 30.62
C ILE A 36 -8.04 -78.38 32.02
N ASP A 37 -7.58 -79.20 32.96
CA ASP A 37 -8.06 -79.27 34.34
C ASP A 37 -7.31 -78.31 35.28
N THR A 38 -5.99 -78.16 35.11
CA THR A 38 -5.17 -77.21 35.90
C THR A 38 -5.07 -75.82 35.26
N ARG A 39 -5.40 -75.72 33.96
CA ARG A 39 -5.23 -74.51 33.12
C ARG A 39 -3.78 -74.06 32.97
N ASN A 40 -2.83 -74.93 33.25
CA ASN A 40 -1.42 -74.71 32.96
C ASN A 40 -1.10 -75.12 31.52
N PHE A 41 0.04 -74.65 31.02
CA PHE A 41 0.56 -75.08 29.73
C PHE A 41 2.08 -75.19 29.75
N LYS A 42 2.60 -76.09 28.91
CA LYS A 42 4.03 -76.30 28.68
C LYS A 42 4.32 -76.07 27.20
N LEU A 43 5.55 -75.65 26.89
CA LEU A 43 6.06 -75.55 25.53
C LEU A 43 7.06 -76.68 25.31
N GLY A 44 6.86 -77.47 24.26
CA GLY A 44 7.81 -78.48 23.84
C GLY A 44 9.13 -77.87 23.38
N ASP A 45 10.22 -78.59 23.58
CA ASP A 45 11.55 -78.27 23.06
C ASP A 45 12.02 -79.30 22.02
N GLY A 46 11.16 -80.29 21.69
CA GLY A 46 11.46 -81.35 20.74
C GLY A 46 12.31 -82.50 21.27
N VAL A 47 12.71 -82.47 22.55
CA VAL A 47 13.62 -83.46 23.14
C VAL A 47 13.21 -83.93 24.55
N THR A 48 12.60 -83.07 25.37
CA THR A 48 12.24 -83.34 26.76
C THR A 48 10.84 -83.94 26.85
N GLN A 49 10.67 -84.97 27.70
CA GLN A 49 9.36 -85.57 27.96
C GLN A 49 8.44 -84.59 28.71
N TYR A 50 7.13 -84.71 28.47
CA TYR A 50 6.11 -83.82 29.02
C TYR A 50 6.23 -83.60 30.54
N ASN A 51 6.49 -84.66 31.30
CA ASN A 51 6.60 -84.59 32.76
C ASN A 51 7.77 -83.72 33.23
N ASP A 52 8.85 -83.70 32.45
CA ASP A 52 10.09 -82.99 32.80
C ASP A 52 10.15 -81.57 32.21
N LEU A 53 9.22 -81.20 31.32
CA LEU A 53 9.12 -79.84 30.80
C LEU A 53 8.65 -78.87 31.90
N PRO A 54 9.22 -77.64 31.98
CA PRO A 54 8.73 -76.61 32.89
C PRO A 54 7.40 -76.02 32.41
N TYR A 55 6.58 -75.54 33.36
CA TYR A 55 5.41 -74.73 33.02
C TYR A 55 5.84 -73.37 32.48
N ALA A 56 5.13 -72.88 31.47
CA ALA A 56 5.45 -71.62 30.80
C ALA A 56 5.26 -70.37 31.68
N THR A 57 4.62 -70.49 32.83
CA THR A 57 4.26 -69.38 33.73
C THR A 57 4.98 -69.42 35.09
N ALA A 58 5.99 -70.27 35.26
CA ALA A 58 6.45 -70.61 36.60
C ALA A 58 7.22 -69.51 37.36
N GLU A 59 7.71 -68.40 36.79
CA GLU A 59 8.43 -67.39 37.60
C GLU A 59 8.19 -65.91 37.21
N ALA A 60 7.72 -65.14 38.22
CA ALA A 60 7.67 -63.67 38.40
C ALA A 60 6.49 -62.85 37.80
N PHE A 61 5.61 -62.35 38.68
CA PHE A 61 4.73 -61.20 38.41
C PHE A 61 5.03 -60.09 39.43
N LEU A 62 5.51 -58.94 38.95
CA LEU A 62 5.64 -57.72 39.75
C LEU A 62 4.24 -57.12 39.94
N GLN A 63 3.80 -56.96 41.19
CA GLN A 63 2.53 -56.32 41.53
C GLN A 63 2.77 -54.95 42.15
N PHE A 64 1.90 -53.98 41.82
CA PHE A 64 1.91 -52.63 42.38
C PHE A 64 0.55 -52.32 43.01
N GLN A 65 0.55 -51.52 44.08
CA GLN A 65 -0.65 -50.96 44.67
C GLN A 65 -0.39 -49.58 45.28
N VAL A 66 -1.44 -48.81 45.51
CA VAL A 66 -1.40 -47.58 46.35
C VAL A 66 -2.30 -47.81 47.56
N THR A 67 -1.81 -47.55 48.75
CA THR A 67 -2.56 -47.74 50.00
C THR A 67 -3.57 -46.61 50.25
N ALA A 68 -4.43 -46.78 51.24
CA ALA A 68 -5.37 -45.72 51.66
C ALA A 68 -4.64 -44.49 52.25
N GLU A 69 -3.43 -44.70 52.75
CA GLU A 69 -2.49 -43.69 53.23
C GLU A 69 -1.60 -43.13 52.12
N HIS A 70 -2.00 -43.30 50.86
CA HIS A 70 -1.32 -42.78 49.67
C HIS A 70 0.16 -43.21 49.51
N VAL A 71 0.53 -44.41 49.97
CA VAL A 71 1.86 -44.97 49.73
C VAL A 71 1.85 -45.90 48.52
N LEU A 72 2.74 -45.69 47.55
CA LEU A 72 2.96 -46.62 46.45
C LEU A 72 3.84 -47.79 46.93
N GLN A 73 3.39 -49.02 46.72
CA GLN A 73 4.08 -50.24 47.14
C GLN A 73 4.24 -51.26 45.99
N TYR A 74 5.23 -52.15 46.08
CA TYR A 74 5.39 -53.29 45.18
C TYR A 74 5.68 -54.62 45.90
N ARG A 75 5.44 -55.75 45.21
CA ARG A 75 5.93 -57.08 45.63
C ARG A 75 6.27 -57.96 44.43
N LEU A 76 7.21 -58.89 44.63
CA LEU A 76 7.77 -59.76 43.58
C LEU A 76 7.11 -61.15 43.48
N SER A 77 6.24 -61.48 44.43
CA SER A 77 5.46 -62.72 44.42
C SER A 77 4.04 -62.49 44.98
N PRO A 78 3.04 -63.29 44.56
CA PRO A 78 1.65 -63.15 45.03
C PRO A 78 1.46 -63.30 46.54
N ASP A 79 2.39 -63.96 47.22
CA ASP A 79 2.37 -64.19 48.67
C ASP A 79 3.50 -63.44 49.40
N GLY A 80 4.28 -62.64 48.68
CA GLY A 80 5.39 -61.87 49.23
C GLY A 80 4.90 -60.63 50.00
N PRO A 81 5.74 -60.10 50.92
CA PRO A 81 5.45 -58.85 51.60
C PRO A 81 5.48 -57.67 50.63
N TRP A 82 4.64 -56.67 50.90
CA TRP A 82 4.68 -55.39 50.20
C TRP A 82 5.87 -54.55 50.67
N VAL A 83 6.50 -53.85 49.72
CA VAL A 83 7.64 -52.95 49.95
C VAL A 83 7.23 -51.54 49.53
N ASP A 84 7.40 -50.58 50.45
CA ASP A 84 7.15 -49.16 50.19
C ASP A 84 8.15 -48.60 49.18
N VAL A 85 7.62 -47.88 48.19
CA VAL A 85 8.42 -47.17 47.19
C VAL A 85 8.48 -45.68 47.53
N VAL A 86 7.31 -45.06 47.68
CA VAL A 86 7.20 -43.61 47.90
C VAL A 86 5.89 -43.25 48.59
N ASP A 87 5.97 -42.31 49.53
CA ASP A 87 4.83 -41.59 50.08
C ASP A 87 4.39 -40.50 49.10
N LEU A 88 3.17 -40.59 48.56
CA LEU A 88 2.66 -39.65 47.57
C LEU A 88 2.21 -38.33 48.19
N ASP A 89 1.95 -38.27 49.51
CA ASP A 89 1.55 -37.03 50.19
C ASP A 89 2.72 -36.02 50.21
N ALA A 90 3.96 -36.50 50.15
CA ALA A 90 5.15 -35.65 49.99
C ALA A 90 5.15 -34.83 48.67
N TYR A 91 4.31 -35.21 47.70
CA TYR A 91 4.20 -34.55 46.40
C TYR A 91 2.83 -33.91 46.16
N ALA A 92 1.91 -33.96 47.13
CA ALA A 92 0.54 -33.47 47.01
C ALA A 92 0.41 -31.96 47.33
N GLY A 93 1.21 -31.09 46.72
CA GLY A 93 1.05 -29.62 46.86
C GLY A 93 1.22 -29.07 48.29
N ILE A 94 1.03 -27.76 48.46
CA ILE A 94 1.23 -27.09 49.75
C ILE A 94 -0.10 -27.09 50.54
N THR A 95 -0.41 -28.22 51.17
CA THR A 95 -1.68 -28.48 51.86
C THR A 95 -1.85 -27.70 53.17
N ASP A 96 -0.78 -27.12 53.70
CA ASP A 96 -0.78 -26.38 54.97
C ASP A 96 -0.83 -24.85 54.79
N ALA A 97 -1.11 -24.37 53.57
CA ALA A 97 -1.35 -22.95 53.33
C ALA A 97 -2.65 -22.48 54.02
N PRO A 98 -2.64 -21.32 54.72
CA PRO A 98 -3.87 -20.77 55.29
C PRO A 98 -4.96 -20.58 54.22
N SER A 99 -6.17 -21.04 54.52
CA SER A 99 -7.32 -21.06 53.60
C SER A 99 -8.38 -19.99 53.95
N ASP A 100 -7.92 -18.80 54.31
CA ASP A 100 -8.75 -17.66 54.74
C ASP A 100 -9.03 -16.66 53.61
N GLY A 101 -8.48 -16.89 52.41
CA GLY A 101 -8.63 -16.03 51.23
C GLY A 101 -7.51 -14.99 51.07
N ASN A 102 -6.57 -14.91 52.00
CA ASN A 102 -5.41 -14.03 51.90
C ASN A 102 -4.25 -14.70 51.15
N GLN A 103 -3.33 -13.89 50.60
CA GLN A 103 -2.14 -14.38 49.93
C GLN A 103 -1.00 -14.52 50.93
N TYR A 104 -0.23 -15.62 50.86
CA TYR A 104 0.88 -15.90 51.76
C TYR A 104 2.14 -16.29 51.00
N ALA A 105 3.29 -15.93 51.55
CA ALA A 105 4.60 -16.40 51.11
C ALA A 105 5.27 -17.20 52.23
N ARG A 106 6.15 -18.14 51.86
CA ARG A 106 7.00 -18.85 52.83
C ARG A 106 8.20 -18.00 53.19
N LYS A 107 8.40 -17.73 54.48
CA LYS A 107 9.57 -17.03 55.01
C LYS A 107 10.01 -17.69 56.31
N ASP A 108 11.28 -18.09 56.38
CA ASP A 108 11.90 -18.73 57.54
C ASP A 108 11.11 -19.95 58.09
N GLY A 109 10.50 -20.72 57.19
CA GLY A 109 9.69 -21.89 57.53
C GLY A 109 8.26 -21.60 57.97
N GLY A 110 7.90 -20.34 58.23
CA GLY A 110 6.53 -19.90 58.53
C GLY A 110 5.77 -19.38 57.31
N TRP A 111 4.46 -19.28 57.45
CA TRP A 111 3.61 -18.51 56.53
C TRP A 111 3.60 -17.05 56.96
N VAL A 112 3.92 -16.16 56.03
CA VAL A 112 3.83 -14.72 56.22
C VAL A 112 2.83 -14.19 55.21
N GLU A 113 1.80 -13.51 55.71
CA GLU A 113 0.81 -12.85 54.85
C GLU A 113 1.53 -11.84 53.98
N VAL A 114 1.31 -11.95 52.67
CA VAL A 114 1.74 -10.93 51.73
C VAL A 114 0.65 -9.87 51.80
N GLU A 115 0.88 -8.83 52.60
CA GLU A 115 0.20 -7.57 52.34
C GLU A 115 0.60 -7.19 50.93
N ALA A 116 -0.34 -7.30 49.98
CA ALA A 116 -0.19 -6.65 48.71
C ALA A 116 -0.02 -5.18 49.05
N SER A 117 1.23 -4.70 49.14
CA SER A 117 1.48 -3.27 49.08
C SER A 117 0.92 -2.91 47.71
N GLY A 118 -0.30 -2.37 47.70
CA GLY A 118 -0.86 -1.68 46.57
C GLY A 118 0.07 -0.52 46.31
N ALA A 119 1.21 -0.78 45.68
CA ALA A 119 1.83 0.19 44.83
C ALA A 119 0.77 0.36 43.75
N ASP A 120 -0.14 1.29 44.00
CA ASP A 120 -1.17 1.62 43.07
C ASP A 120 -0.49 1.78 41.71
N SER A 121 -0.97 1.05 40.72
CA SER A 121 -0.32 1.04 39.42
C SER A 121 -0.20 2.50 38.94
N VAL A 122 0.97 2.87 38.43
CA VAL A 122 1.13 4.20 37.85
C VAL A 122 0.12 4.31 36.71
N GLN A 123 -0.82 5.24 36.84
CA GLN A 123 -1.82 5.51 35.82
C GLN A 123 -1.40 6.75 35.03
N MET A 124 -1.77 6.78 33.75
CA MET A 124 -1.54 7.92 32.87
C MET A 124 -2.84 8.31 32.17
N ARG A 125 -3.04 9.62 31.99
CA ARG A 125 -4.19 10.15 31.24
C ARG A 125 -3.83 11.45 30.53
N VAL A 126 -4.73 11.89 29.67
CA VAL A 126 -4.70 13.23 29.09
C VAL A 126 -5.94 13.98 29.55
N GLU A 127 -5.75 15.03 30.35
CA GLU A 127 -6.84 15.88 30.84
C GLU A 127 -6.36 17.33 30.95
N SER A 128 -7.26 18.30 30.77
CA SER A 128 -6.97 19.74 30.91
C SER A 128 -5.79 20.25 30.07
N GLY A 129 -5.46 19.58 28.97
CA GLY A 129 -4.36 19.94 28.09
C GLY A 129 -2.98 19.44 28.53
N TYR A 130 -2.91 18.55 29.52
CA TYR A 130 -1.66 17.94 30.00
C TYR A 130 -1.72 16.41 29.87
N ILE A 131 -0.56 15.82 29.60
CA ILE A 131 -0.33 14.41 29.95
C ILE A 131 -0.05 14.41 31.46
N GLN A 132 -0.84 13.62 32.19
CA GLN A 132 -0.78 13.53 33.64
C GLN A 132 -0.46 12.11 34.06
N TYR A 133 0.16 11.97 35.23
CA TYR A 133 0.34 10.69 35.88
C TYR A 133 -0.22 10.70 37.30
N SER A 134 -0.58 9.52 37.80
CA SER A 134 -0.96 9.28 39.19
C SER A 134 -0.13 8.13 39.73
N ALA A 135 0.36 8.28 40.96
CA ALA A 135 1.11 7.24 41.69
C ALA A 135 0.29 6.60 42.82
N ASP A 136 -0.98 7.00 42.95
CA ASP A 136 -1.93 6.61 44.00
C ASP A 136 -3.26 6.11 43.40
N GLY A 137 -3.18 5.44 42.24
CA GLY A 137 -4.30 4.69 41.68
C GLY A 137 -5.40 5.56 41.09
N GLY A 138 -5.08 6.81 40.78
CA GLY A 138 -5.97 7.80 40.21
C GLY A 138 -6.57 8.79 41.23
N ALA A 139 -6.14 8.76 42.49
CA ALA A 139 -6.64 9.67 43.53
C ALA A 139 -6.08 11.09 43.40
N THR A 140 -4.79 11.24 43.06
CA THR A 140 -4.15 12.51 42.76
C THR A 140 -3.42 12.45 41.42
N TRP A 141 -3.49 13.55 40.67
CA TRP A 141 -2.92 13.66 39.33
C TRP A 141 -1.90 14.79 39.28
N GLN A 142 -0.74 14.49 38.73
CA GLN A 142 0.35 15.43 38.54
C GLN A 142 0.56 15.68 37.05
N ASP A 143 0.66 16.95 36.67
CA ASP A 143 0.98 17.37 35.30
C ASP A 143 2.42 17.00 34.98
N LEU A 144 2.61 16.14 33.97
CA LEU A 144 3.94 15.77 33.50
C LEU A 144 4.39 16.69 32.38
N ILE A 145 3.54 16.89 31.37
CA ILE A 145 3.87 17.72 30.20
C ILE A 145 2.61 18.35 29.61
N ALA A 146 2.70 19.64 29.27
CA ALA A 146 1.65 20.33 28.52
C ALA A 146 1.61 19.79 27.09
N VAL A 147 0.44 19.34 26.63
CA VAL A 147 0.25 18.81 25.27
C VAL A 147 0.55 19.86 24.20
N SER A 148 0.37 21.15 24.51
CA SER A 148 0.75 22.26 23.62
C SER A 148 2.25 22.28 23.31
N SER A 149 3.10 21.93 24.28
CA SER A 149 4.57 21.91 24.10
C SER A 149 5.06 20.79 23.18
N LEU A 150 4.21 19.79 22.92
CA LEU A 150 4.51 18.69 22.00
C LEU A 150 4.26 19.05 20.53
N LYS A 151 3.64 20.22 20.27
CA LYS A 151 3.41 20.72 18.91
C LYS A 151 4.49 21.75 18.56
N GLY A 152 5.03 21.66 17.36
CA GLY A 152 5.90 22.71 16.81
C GLY A 152 5.11 23.98 16.50
N ALA A 153 5.83 25.10 16.34
CA ALA A 153 5.23 26.38 15.94
C ALA A 153 4.49 26.24 14.59
N SER A 154 3.33 26.87 14.49
CA SER A 154 2.59 27.04 13.24
C SER A 154 3.37 27.91 12.24
N ALA A 155 3.03 27.82 10.94
CA ALA A 155 3.65 28.64 9.91
C ALA A 155 3.46 30.15 10.17
N TYR A 156 2.32 30.55 10.75
CA TYR A 156 2.08 31.92 11.17
C TYR A 156 2.96 32.33 12.36
N GLU A 157 3.11 31.51 13.40
CA GLU A 157 4.02 31.78 14.52
C GLU A 157 5.47 31.89 14.05
N VAL A 158 5.89 31.06 13.09
CA VAL A 158 7.19 31.19 12.44
C VAL A 158 7.30 32.51 11.67
N ALA A 159 6.25 32.93 10.94
CA ALA A 159 6.25 34.20 10.23
C ALA A 159 6.39 35.39 11.20
N VAL A 160 5.68 35.36 12.34
CA VAL A 160 5.79 36.38 13.40
C VAL A 160 7.20 36.38 14.00
N ALA A 161 7.77 35.22 14.30
CA ALA A 161 9.14 35.09 14.78
C ALA A 161 10.18 35.63 13.78
N ASN A 162 9.86 35.61 12.48
CA ASN A 162 10.68 36.17 11.40
C ASN A 162 10.33 37.64 11.04
N GLY A 163 9.54 38.32 11.88
CA GLY A 163 9.28 39.76 11.76
C GLY A 163 7.97 40.16 11.08
N PHE A 164 7.05 39.21 10.84
CA PHE A 164 5.70 39.56 10.40
C PHE A 164 4.93 40.23 11.54
N SER A 165 4.40 41.44 11.28
CA SER A 165 3.58 42.21 12.22
C SER A 165 2.16 42.34 11.67
N GLY A 166 1.31 41.38 11.98
CA GLY A 166 -0.09 41.34 11.58
C GLY A 166 -0.77 40.11 12.16
N SER A 167 -2.08 40.05 12.07
CA SER A 167 -2.90 38.90 12.43
C SER A 167 -2.70 37.72 11.48
N GLU A 168 -3.11 36.51 11.90
CA GLU A 168 -3.09 35.32 11.03
C GLU A 168 -3.93 35.53 9.76
N SER A 169 -5.03 36.28 9.85
CA SER A 169 -5.86 36.62 8.70
C SER A 169 -5.12 37.52 7.71
N GLU A 170 -4.38 38.51 8.19
CA GLU A 170 -3.55 39.38 7.35
C GLU A 170 -2.38 38.61 6.73
N TRP A 171 -1.78 37.67 7.48
CA TRP A 171 -0.75 36.79 6.95
C TRP A 171 -1.29 35.92 5.81
N LEU A 172 -2.42 35.25 6.01
CA LEU A 172 -3.06 34.43 4.97
C LEU A 172 -3.45 35.26 3.72
N ALA A 173 -3.87 36.51 3.90
CA ALA A 173 -4.13 37.42 2.80
C ALA A 173 -2.85 37.77 2.03
N SER A 174 -1.72 37.94 2.73
CA SER A 174 -0.41 38.25 2.12
C SER A 174 0.17 37.11 1.28
N LEU A 175 -0.23 35.86 1.53
CA LEU A 175 0.25 34.70 0.78
C LEU A 175 -0.34 34.61 -0.63
N LYS A 176 -1.40 35.36 -0.93
CA LYS A 176 -1.99 35.42 -2.27
C LYS A 176 -1.20 36.40 -3.11
N GLY A 177 -0.56 35.91 -4.17
CA GLY A 177 0.01 36.79 -5.19
C GLY A 177 -1.08 37.54 -5.97
N GLU A 178 -0.71 38.66 -6.59
CA GLU A 178 -1.59 39.37 -7.51
C GLU A 178 -2.05 38.42 -8.64
N PRO A 179 -3.30 38.53 -9.11
CA PRO A 179 -3.71 37.85 -10.33
C PRO A 179 -2.73 38.13 -11.47
N GLY A 180 -2.39 37.09 -12.24
CA GLY A 180 -1.64 37.31 -13.48
C GLY A 180 -2.41 38.26 -14.39
N ALA A 181 -1.70 39.18 -15.07
CA ALA A 181 -2.35 40.07 -16.02
C ALA A 181 -3.13 39.26 -17.06
N ASP A 182 -4.38 39.61 -17.31
CA ASP A 182 -5.20 38.98 -18.35
C ASP A 182 -4.49 39.10 -19.71
N ALA A 183 -3.94 37.99 -20.20
CA ALA A 183 -3.18 37.97 -21.46
C ALA A 183 -4.04 38.17 -22.72
N VAL A 184 -5.34 38.41 -22.55
CA VAL A 184 -6.31 38.61 -23.65
C VAL A 184 -7.05 39.91 -23.42
N GLY A 185 -6.33 41.03 -23.54
CA GLY A 185 -6.96 42.33 -23.75
C GLY A 185 -7.92 42.24 -24.94
N ALA A 186 -9.07 42.93 -24.87
CA ALA A 186 -10.15 42.88 -25.86
C ALA A 186 -9.61 42.94 -27.31
N VAL A 187 -9.52 41.77 -27.96
CA VAL A 187 -8.91 41.64 -29.28
C VAL A 187 -9.85 42.29 -30.30
N SER A 188 -9.54 43.53 -30.68
CA SER A 188 -10.38 44.36 -31.55
C SER A 188 -9.93 44.26 -33.00
N ARG A 189 -10.89 44.04 -33.92
CA ARG A 189 -10.65 44.12 -35.36
C ARG A 189 -10.38 45.58 -35.73
N THR A 190 -9.25 45.84 -36.36
CA THR A 190 -8.83 47.18 -36.78
C THR A 190 -8.85 47.27 -38.30
N THR A 191 -9.28 48.40 -38.86
CA THR A 191 -9.17 48.68 -40.29
C THR A 191 -8.18 49.81 -40.51
N VAL A 192 -7.23 49.60 -41.42
CA VAL A 192 -6.30 50.64 -41.88
C VAL A 192 -6.51 50.93 -43.35
N THR A 193 -6.50 52.20 -43.71
CA THR A 193 -6.57 52.67 -45.10
C THR A 193 -5.16 52.92 -45.63
N ILE A 194 -4.80 52.28 -46.74
CA ILE A 194 -3.48 52.35 -47.36
C ILE A 194 -3.62 53.01 -48.73
N ASN A 195 -2.83 54.05 -49.01
CA ASN A 195 -2.79 54.66 -50.33
C ASN A 195 -2.04 53.77 -51.34
N SER A 196 -2.47 53.81 -52.61
CA SER A 196 -1.78 53.13 -53.71
C SER A 196 -0.31 53.54 -53.83
N GLY A 197 0.56 52.61 -54.22
CA GLY A 197 2.01 52.79 -54.29
C GLY A 197 2.78 51.62 -53.68
N SER A 198 4.10 51.77 -53.56
CA SER A 198 4.98 50.83 -52.86
C SER A 198 5.35 51.40 -51.50
N GLY A 199 5.24 50.62 -50.43
CA GLY A 199 5.44 51.12 -49.08
C GLY A 199 5.36 50.05 -48.00
N SER A 200 5.08 50.49 -46.77
CA SER A 200 4.83 49.65 -45.61
C SER A 200 3.71 50.23 -44.77
N VAL A 201 2.92 49.37 -44.13
CA VAL A 201 1.87 49.74 -43.18
C VAL A 201 2.16 49.10 -41.83
N THR A 202 1.97 49.82 -40.72
CA THR A 202 2.18 49.29 -39.37
C THR A 202 0.90 48.59 -38.90
N LEU A 203 0.93 47.26 -38.80
CA LEU A 203 -0.20 46.45 -38.32
C LEU A 203 0.12 45.75 -36.99
N GLY A 204 1.36 45.27 -36.85
CA GLY A 204 1.83 44.37 -35.79
C GLY A 204 2.85 43.38 -36.35
N LYS A 205 3.69 42.79 -35.50
CA LYS A 205 4.70 41.80 -35.92
C LYS A 205 4.06 40.50 -36.39
N LEU A 206 2.88 40.17 -35.86
CA LEU A 206 2.04 39.04 -36.25
C LEU A 206 0.56 39.44 -36.24
N VAL A 207 -0.09 39.38 -37.40
CA VAL A 207 -1.51 39.74 -37.56
C VAL A 207 -2.25 38.73 -38.44
N LEU A 208 -3.56 38.61 -38.23
CA LEU A 208 -4.48 37.89 -39.12
C LEU A 208 -5.27 38.90 -39.97
N LEU A 209 -5.06 38.88 -41.28
CA LEU A 209 -5.82 39.67 -42.24
C LEU A 209 -7.18 39.02 -42.49
N LEU A 210 -8.25 39.81 -42.38
CA LEU A 210 -9.63 39.33 -42.38
C LEU A 210 -10.42 39.77 -43.60
N GLN A 211 -10.14 40.96 -44.14
CA GLN A 211 -10.85 41.53 -45.28
C GLN A 211 -9.98 42.56 -45.98
N LEU A 212 -10.09 42.62 -47.30
CA LEU A 212 -9.47 43.65 -48.12
C LEU A 212 -10.53 44.27 -49.04
N VAL A 213 -10.62 45.60 -49.04
CA VAL A 213 -11.48 46.38 -49.94
C VAL A 213 -10.65 47.44 -50.64
N THR A 214 -10.82 47.59 -51.95
CA THR A 214 -10.15 48.55 -52.81
C THR A 214 -11.14 49.62 -53.25
N SER A 215 -10.74 50.89 -53.28
CA SER A 215 -11.63 51.98 -53.74
C SER A 215 -11.78 52.05 -55.27
N ALA A 216 -10.92 51.33 -56.00
CA ALA A 216 -10.93 51.17 -57.45
C ALA A 216 -10.19 49.88 -57.84
N ALA A 217 -10.30 49.46 -59.10
CA ALA A 217 -9.58 48.28 -59.60
C ALA A 217 -8.06 48.45 -59.40
N ALA A 218 -7.43 47.45 -58.77
CA ALA A 218 -6.02 47.46 -58.42
C ALA A 218 -5.49 46.04 -58.19
N ARG A 219 -4.18 45.90 -58.26
CA ARG A 219 -3.45 44.73 -57.80
C ARG A 219 -2.72 45.07 -56.50
N CYS A 220 -3.11 44.43 -55.41
CA CYS A 220 -2.56 44.63 -54.08
C CYS A 220 -1.71 43.42 -53.72
N ARG A 221 -0.44 43.65 -53.37
CA ARG A 221 0.48 42.60 -52.93
C ARG A 221 1.08 42.98 -51.59
N PHE A 222 1.16 42.03 -50.67
CA PHE A 222 1.73 42.20 -49.33
C PHE A 222 2.86 41.22 -49.11
N TYR A 223 3.92 41.64 -48.43
CA TYR A 223 5.17 40.90 -48.30
C TYR A 223 5.68 40.88 -46.88
N CYS A 224 6.42 39.83 -46.55
CA CYS A 224 7.00 39.62 -45.23
C CYS A 224 8.30 40.42 -45.00
N SER A 225 8.90 41.04 -46.02
CA SER A 225 10.11 41.87 -45.88
C SER A 225 10.17 42.98 -46.92
N ALA A 226 10.96 44.03 -46.65
CA ALA A 226 11.18 45.11 -47.61
C ALA A 226 11.87 44.57 -48.89
N ALA A 227 12.87 43.70 -48.70
CA ALA A 227 13.62 43.09 -49.79
C ALA A 227 12.73 42.25 -50.71
N ALA A 228 11.78 41.48 -50.16
CA ALA A 228 10.82 40.70 -50.94
C ALA A 228 9.91 41.58 -51.81
N ARG A 229 9.38 42.67 -51.23
CA ARG A 229 8.57 43.65 -51.97
C ARG A 229 9.36 44.25 -53.14
N ASP A 230 10.58 44.67 -52.87
CA ASP A 230 11.43 45.36 -53.86
C ASP A 230 11.85 44.41 -54.99
N ALA A 231 12.14 43.15 -54.66
CA ALA A 231 12.44 42.11 -55.65
C ALA A 231 11.24 41.78 -56.56
N ASP A 232 10.00 41.88 -56.07
CA ASP A 232 8.78 41.59 -56.82
C ASP A 232 8.18 42.82 -57.56
N ALA A 233 8.88 43.97 -57.55
CA ALA A 233 8.34 45.24 -58.03
C ALA A 233 7.88 45.20 -59.51
N SER A 234 8.61 44.46 -60.36
CA SER A 234 8.38 44.40 -61.81
C SER A 234 7.54 43.20 -62.28
N ARG A 235 7.12 42.29 -61.38
CA ARG A 235 6.38 41.08 -61.77
C ARG A 235 5.03 41.45 -62.40
N ALA A 236 4.72 40.89 -63.57
CA ALA A 236 3.43 41.06 -64.23
C ALA A 236 2.29 40.33 -63.49
N ALA A 237 1.05 40.80 -63.64
CA ALA A 237 -0.13 40.20 -63.00
C ALA A 237 -0.45 38.78 -63.47
N THR A 238 0.04 38.43 -64.66
CA THR A 238 -0.15 37.12 -65.28
C THR A 238 0.91 36.09 -64.89
N VAL A 239 1.90 36.48 -64.08
CA VAL A 239 3.04 35.63 -63.69
C VAL A 239 2.95 35.31 -62.20
N ALA A 240 3.00 34.03 -61.86
CA ALA A 240 3.03 33.57 -60.47
C ALA A 240 4.29 34.06 -59.74
N ALA A 241 4.18 34.30 -58.43
CA ALA A 241 5.34 34.62 -57.62
C ALA A 241 6.33 33.44 -57.56
N ALA A 242 7.62 33.73 -57.55
CA ALA A 242 8.64 32.70 -57.40
C ALA A 242 8.54 32.02 -56.02
N GLN A 243 9.02 30.78 -55.93
CA GLN A 243 9.13 30.10 -54.64
C GLN A 243 10.02 30.92 -53.69
N GLY A 244 9.55 31.16 -52.46
CA GLY A 244 10.29 31.96 -51.49
C GLY A 244 10.27 33.47 -51.73
N ALA A 245 9.41 33.99 -52.63
CA ALA A 245 9.31 35.42 -52.91
C ALA A 245 8.80 36.30 -51.75
N GLY A 246 8.54 35.72 -50.57
CA GLY A 246 8.08 36.44 -49.39
C GLY A 246 6.69 37.08 -49.53
N LEU A 247 5.89 36.65 -50.52
CA LEU A 247 4.53 37.11 -50.75
C LEU A 247 3.58 36.50 -49.70
N LEU A 248 2.87 37.36 -48.97
CA LEU A 248 1.87 36.99 -47.96
C LEU A 248 0.46 36.91 -48.56
N LEU A 249 0.09 37.91 -49.36
CA LEU A 249 -1.21 38.03 -50.02
C LEU A 249 -1.04 38.71 -51.37
N GLU A 250 -1.73 38.20 -52.38
CA GLU A 250 -1.96 38.89 -53.64
C GLU A 250 -3.47 38.94 -53.91
N PHE A 251 -3.99 40.14 -54.10
CA PHE A 251 -5.40 40.40 -54.36
C PHE A 251 -5.54 41.27 -55.61
N ILE A 252 -6.28 40.80 -56.60
CA ILE A 252 -6.55 41.53 -57.84
C ILE A 252 -8.03 41.91 -57.84
N SER A 253 -8.32 43.20 -57.70
CA SER A 253 -9.66 43.74 -57.81
C SER A 253 -9.96 44.20 -59.23
N THR A 254 -11.25 44.18 -59.58
CA THR A 254 -11.79 44.75 -60.82
C THR A 254 -12.88 45.76 -60.46
N SER A 255 -13.36 46.55 -61.43
CA SER A 255 -14.48 47.48 -61.19
C SER A 255 -15.76 46.79 -60.72
N ALA A 256 -15.93 45.49 -61.03
CA ALA A 256 -17.06 44.67 -60.57
C ALA A 256 -16.76 43.89 -59.28
N PHE A 257 -15.50 43.82 -58.83
CA PHE A 257 -15.08 43.07 -57.66
C PHE A 257 -14.01 43.86 -56.91
N LEU A 258 -14.45 44.66 -55.94
CA LEU A 258 -13.59 45.60 -55.23
C LEU A 258 -13.10 45.08 -53.88
N GLY A 259 -13.64 44.00 -53.34
CA GLY A 259 -13.18 43.48 -52.06
C GLY A 259 -13.85 42.16 -51.68
N ALA A 260 -13.25 41.48 -50.72
CA ALA A 260 -13.77 40.24 -50.15
C ALA A 260 -13.26 40.00 -48.73
N PRO A 261 -14.01 39.23 -47.92
CA PRO A 261 -13.44 38.53 -46.78
C PRO A 261 -12.30 37.61 -47.24
N LEU A 262 -11.24 37.52 -46.43
CA LEU A 262 -10.14 36.59 -46.65
C LEU A 262 -10.48 35.30 -45.90
N THR A 263 -10.87 34.25 -46.63
CA THR A 263 -11.24 32.95 -46.03
C THR A 263 -10.46 31.81 -46.69
N PRO A 264 -9.57 31.11 -45.93
CA PRO A 264 -9.20 31.40 -44.54
C PRO A 264 -8.48 32.76 -44.41
N GLY A 265 -8.46 33.33 -43.20
CA GLY A 265 -7.73 34.55 -42.92
C GLY A 265 -6.23 34.37 -43.21
N VAL A 266 -5.57 35.42 -43.66
CA VAL A 266 -4.15 35.37 -44.05
C VAL A 266 -3.29 35.84 -42.90
N ILE A 267 -2.34 35.01 -42.47
CA ILE A 267 -1.35 35.45 -41.48
C ILE A 267 -0.32 36.35 -42.17
N ALA A 268 -0.15 37.57 -41.66
CA ALA A 268 0.88 38.49 -42.09
C ALA A 268 1.89 38.73 -40.95
N TYR A 269 3.17 38.74 -41.30
CA TYR A 269 4.29 38.83 -40.38
C TYR A 269 5.48 39.50 -41.06
N ASN A 270 6.42 40.00 -40.25
CA ASN A 270 7.65 40.64 -40.72
C ASN A 270 8.86 39.73 -40.47
N LEU A 271 9.71 39.54 -41.48
CA LEU A 271 10.95 38.75 -41.48
C LEU A 271 12.22 39.62 -41.62
N ASP A 272 12.11 40.95 -41.53
CA ASP A 272 13.30 41.79 -41.43
C ASP A 272 14.01 41.58 -40.09
N SER A 273 15.28 41.99 -40.03
CA SER A 273 16.06 42.05 -38.81
C SER A 273 16.44 43.50 -38.51
N PRO A 274 15.96 44.10 -37.40
CA PRO A 274 15.05 43.53 -36.39
C PRO A 274 13.60 43.43 -36.89
N VAL A 275 12.83 42.49 -36.31
CA VAL A 275 11.39 42.34 -36.60
C VAL A 275 10.62 43.54 -36.10
N THR A 276 9.89 44.20 -37.00
CA THR A 276 9.03 45.36 -36.69
C THR A 276 7.56 45.04 -36.93
N GLY A 277 6.66 45.97 -36.62
CA GLY A 277 5.22 45.85 -36.92
C GLY A 277 4.83 46.17 -38.36
N SER A 278 5.82 46.39 -39.23
CA SER A 278 5.60 46.82 -40.61
C SER A 278 5.32 45.64 -41.53
N ILE A 279 4.20 45.69 -42.26
CA ILE A 279 3.90 44.81 -43.38
C ILE A 279 4.10 45.58 -44.68
N TYR A 280 4.90 45.03 -45.57
CA TYR A 280 5.28 45.70 -46.82
C TYR A 280 4.24 45.47 -47.89
N TYR A 281 3.99 46.46 -48.72
CA TYR A 281 3.00 46.37 -49.78
C TYR A 281 3.47 46.98 -51.09
N ASN A 282 2.91 46.46 -52.19
CA ASN A 282 2.93 47.09 -53.50
C ASN A 282 1.51 47.07 -54.07
N ILE A 283 0.86 48.22 -54.08
CA ILE A 283 -0.51 48.44 -54.54
C ILE A 283 -0.45 49.18 -55.87
N GLN A 284 -0.73 48.46 -56.95
CA GLN A 284 -0.70 48.95 -58.32
C GLN A 284 -2.14 49.23 -58.79
N PRO A 285 -2.57 50.50 -58.88
CA PRO A 285 -3.89 50.80 -59.40
C PRO A 285 -3.96 50.50 -60.91
N VAL A 286 -5.14 50.09 -61.38
CA VAL A 286 -5.43 50.00 -62.83
C VAL A 286 -5.71 51.39 -63.42
N GLY A 287 -6.09 52.35 -62.58
CA GLY A 287 -6.36 53.75 -62.94
C GLY A 287 -5.60 54.75 -62.05
N GLY A 288 -6.20 55.91 -61.79
CA GLY A 288 -5.62 56.94 -60.91
C GLY A 288 -5.40 56.49 -59.46
N ALA A 289 -4.98 57.41 -58.60
CA ALA A 289 -4.74 57.14 -57.18
C ALA A 289 -5.96 56.49 -56.51
N MET A 290 -5.71 55.51 -55.65
CA MET A 290 -6.75 54.75 -54.95
C MET A 290 -6.31 54.34 -53.54
N THR A 291 -7.24 53.81 -52.76
CA THR A 291 -7.00 53.34 -51.40
C THR A 291 -7.40 51.87 -51.20
N VAL A 292 -6.78 51.22 -50.22
CA VAL A 292 -7.09 49.86 -49.78
C VAL A 292 -7.42 49.90 -48.30
N ASP A 293 -8.63 49.51 -47.95
CA ASP A 293 -9.02 49.25 -46.57
C ASP A 293 -8.70 47.79 -46.23
N LEU A 294 -7.78 47.61 -45.28
CA LEU A 294 -7.35 46.30 -44.79
C LEU A 294 -7.80 46.12 -43.35
N THR A 295 -8.73 45.18 -43.14
CA THR A 295 -9.22 44.81 -41.81
C THR A 295 -8.42 43.64 -41.27
N TYR A 296 -7.86 43.78 -40.07
CA TYR A 296 -6.98 42.78 -39.46
C TYR A 296 -7.22 42.62 -37.95
N LEU A 297 -6.67 41.54 -37.41
CA LEU A 297 -6.61 41.23 -35.99
C LEU A 297 -5.14 41.13 -35.57
N LYS A 298 -4.75 41.87 -34.53
CA LYS A 298 -3.40 41.71 -33.95
C LYS A 298 -3.37 40.43 -33.12
N LEU A 299 -2.36 39.59 -33.33
CA LEU A 299 -2.20 38.31 -32.60
C LEU A 299 -1.16 38.38 -31.47
N GLU A 300 -0.50 39.53 -31.32
CA GLU A 300 0.45 39.82 -30.26
C GLU A 300 -0.12 40.87 -29.29
N SER A 301 0.25 40.78 -28.01
CA SER A 301 0.00 41.78 -26.98
C SER A 301 0.83 43.03 -27.22
#